data_AF-A0A4Q0J002-F1
#
_entry.id   AF-A0A4Q0J002-F1
#
_cell.length_a   1.000
_cell.length_b   1.000
_cell.length_c   1.000
_cell.angle_alpha   90.00
_cell.angle_beta   90.00
_cell.angle_gamma   90.00
#
_symmetry.space_group_name_H-M   'P 1'
#
loop_
_entity.id
_entity.type
_entity.pdbx_description
1 polymer ?
#
loop_
_entity_poly.entity_id
_entity_poly.type
_entity_poly.pdbx_seq_one_letter_code
_entity_poly.pdbx_strand_id
1 'polypeptide(L)' 'MITAFLGNLRGWEWIIILVVILLLFGGKRIPELMRSIGKGIKSFKAGLNDVADEIKDDAAGKKDSDKE' A
#
# COMPACT_ATOMS: atom_id res chain seq x y z
N MET A 1 -23.21 -28.75 -17.76
CA MET A 1 -23.33 -27.50 -18.55
C MET A 1 -23.76 -26.32 -17.67
N ILE A 2 -24.82 -26.45 -16.85
CA ILE A 2 -25.26 -25.42 -15.87
C ILE A 2 -24.20 -25.08 -14.80
N THR A 3 -23.51 -26.08 -14.24
CA THR A 3 -22.42 -25.88 -13.26
C THR A 3 -21.15 -25.28 -13.87
N ALA A 4 -20.89 -25.50 -15.16
CA ALA A 4 -19.77 -24.88 -15.87
C ALA A 4 -20.02 -23.40 -16.15
N PHE A 5 -21.29 -23.00 -16.36
CA PHE A 5 -21.68 -21.61 -16.50
C PHE A 5 -21.57 -20.86 -15.16
N LEU A 6 -22.06 -21.45 -14.07
CA LEU A 6 -21.93 -20.92 -12.70
C LEU A 6 -20.48 -20.90 -12.17
N GLY A 7 -19.64 -21.85 -12.58
CA GLY A 7 -18.22 -21.89 -12.20
C GLY A 7 -17.38 -20.82 -12.88
N ASN A 8 -17.70 -20.46 -14.14
CA ASN A 8 -17.04 -19.37 -14.88
C ASN A 8 -17.60 -17.98 -14.52
N LEU A 9 -18.84 -17.90 -14.02
CA LEU A 9 -19.45 -16.64 -13.58
C LEU A 9 -18.71 -15.99 -12.41
N ARG A 10 -18.22 -16.78 -11.44
CA ARG A 10 -17.58 -16.30 -10.20
C ARG A 10 -16.43 -15.30 -10.40
N GLY A 11 -15.67 -15.43 -11.49
CA GLY A 11 -14.59 -14.50 -11.85
C GLY A 11 -15.05 -13.35 -12.74
N TRP A 12 -16.07 -13.57 -13.57
CA TRP A 12 -16.61 -12.57 -14.48
C TRP A 12 -17.38 -11.48 -13.76
N GLU A 13 -18.01 -11.78 -12.61
CA GLU A 13 -18.65 -10.76 -11.76
C GLU A 13 -17.64 -9.71 -11.27
N TRP A 14 -16.43 -10.12 -10.87
CA TRP A 14 -15.37 -9.19 -10.47
C TRP A 14 -14.94 -8.28 -11.61
N ILE A 15 -14.85 -8.83 -12.83
CA ILE A 15 -14.53 -8.05 -14.03
C ILE A 15 -15.62 -7.03 -14.34
N ILE A 16 -16.90 -7.40 -14.24
CA ILE A 16 -18.02 -6.48 -14.46
C ILE A 16 -18.00 -5.35 -13.43
N ILE A 17 -17.78 -5.67 -12.15
CA ILE A 17 -17.65 -4.67 -11.08
C ILE A 17 -16.49 -3.72 -11.36
N LEU A 18 -15.34 -4.25 -11.78
CA LEU A 18 -14.16 -3.43 -12.12
C LEU A 18 -14.46 -2.46 -13.26
N VAL A 19 -15.17 -2.92 -14.30
CA VAL A 19 -15.58 -2.11 -15.45
C VAL A 19 -16.56 -1.02 -15.04
N VAL A 20 -17.55 -1.34 -14.19
CA VAL A 20 -18.52 -0.34 -13.69
C VAL A 20 -17.80 0.73 -12.87
N ILE A 21 -16.90 0.34 -11.96
CA ILE A 21 -16.08 1.29 -11.20
C ILE A 21 -15.23 2.14 -12.16
N LEU A 22 -14.64 1.54 -13.19
CA LEU A 22 -13.83 2.25 -14.18
C LEU A 22 -14.66 3.23 -15.01
N LEU A 23 -15.93 2.94 -15.29
CA LEU A 23 -16.85 3.85 -15.99
C LEU A 23 -17.30 5.01 -15.09
N LEU A 24 -17.58 4.74 -13.81
CA LEU A 24 -18.01 5.77 -12.85
C LEU A 24 -16.87 6.72 -12.48
N PHE A 25 -15.68 6.20 -12.21
CA PHE A 25 -14.52 6.99 -11.82
C PHE A 25 -13.66 7.43 -13.01
N GLY A 26 -13.77 6.76 -14.15
CA GLY A 26 -12.92 6.98 -15.32
C GLY A 26 -11.54 6.31 -15.18
N GLY A 27 -11.00 5.81 -16.30
CA GLY A 27 -9.71 5.10 -16.32
C GLY A 27 -8.48 5.90 -15.85
N LYS A 28 -8.60 7.22 -15.75
CA LYS A 28 -7.51 8.11 -15.31
C LYS A 28 -7.49 8.37 -13.81
N ARG A 29 -8.63 8.28 -13.10
CA ARG A 29 -8.71 8.65 -11.67
C ARG A 29 -8.11 7.59 -10.75
N ILE A 30 -8.30 6.31 -11.04
CA ILE A 30 -7.74 5.24 -10.20
C ILE A 30 -6.20 5.27 -10.15
N PRO A 31 -5.47 5.39 -11.28
CA PRO A 31 -4.01 5.51 -11.26
C PRO A 31 -3.51 6.79 -10.57
N GLU A 32 -4.27 7.87 -10.68
CA GLU A 32 -3.94 9.18 -10.08
C GLU A 32 -4.09 9.13 -8.56
N LEU A 33 -5.17 8.52 -8.06
CA LEU A 33 -5.40 8.25 -6.64
C LEU A 33 -4.34 7.28 -6.09
N MET A 34 -4.06 6.18 -6.78
CA MET A 34 -3.00 5.24 -6.37
C MET A 34 -1.62 5.91 -6.30
N ARG A 35 -1.29 6.80 -7.24
CA ARG A 35 -0.03 7.57 -7.19
C ARG A 35 0.01 8.50 -5.98
N SER A 36 -1.09 9.19 -5.67
CA SER A 36 -1.14 10.08 -4.50
C SER A 36 -1.04 9.32 -3.17
N ILE A 37 -1.77 8.22 -3.03
CA ILE A 37 -1.71 7.32 -1.87
C ILE A 37 -0.32 6.69 -1.76
N GLY A 38 0.24 6.20 -2.86
CA GLY A 38 1.56 5.57 -2.89
C GLY A 38 2.68 6.54 -2.46
N LYS A 39 2.59 7.80 -2.85
CA LYS A 39 3.50 8.86 -2.36
C LYS A 39 3.34 9.06 -0.86
N GLY A 40 2.11 9.17 -0.36
CA GLY A 40 1.83 9.34 1.08
C GLY A 40 2.31 8.17 1.93
N ILE A 41 2.08 6.93 1.49
CA ILE A 41 2.58 5.73 2.16
C ILE A 41 4.12 5.69 2.15
N LYS A 42 4.75 6.08 1.04
CA LYS A 42 6.22 6.12 0.93
C LYS A 42 6.82 7.15 1.89
N SER A 43 6.28 8.37 1.97
CA SER A 43 6.75 9.39 2.90
C SER A 43 6.50 8.99 4.36
N PHE A 44 5.36 8.35 4.64
CA PHE A 44 5.06 7.84 5.97
C PHE A 44 6.07 6.76 6.40
N LYS A 45 6.38 5.81 5.51
CA LYS A 45 7.37 4.76 5.78
C LYS A 45 8.79 5.31 5.93
N ALA A 46 9.15 6.35 5.17
CA ALA A 46 10.44 7.03 5.31
C ALA A 46 10.56 7.71 6.68
N GLY A 47 9.55 8.48 7.09
CA GLY A 47 9.56 9.14 8.41
C GLY A 47 9.59 8.16 9.58
N LEU A 48 8.90 7.01 9.48
CA LEU A 48 8.99 5.96 10.50
C LEU A 48 10.39 5.34 10.60
N ASN A 49 11.11 5.20 9.48
CA ASN A 49 12.47 4.68 9.47
C ASN A 49 13.46 5.69 10.06
N ASP A 50 13.36 6.97 9.70
CA ASP A 50 14.22 8.03 10.26
C ASP A 50 14.06 8.09 11.79
N VAL A 51 12.82 8.08 12.30
CA VAL A 51 12.55 8.03 13.75
C VAL A 51 13.11 6.76 14.39
N ALA A 52 12.98 5.61 13.70
CA ALA A 52 13.52 4.35 14.22
C ALA A 52 15.05 4.32 14.26
N ASP A 53 15.73 5.06 13.39
CA ASP A 53 17.19 5.16 13.38
C ASP A 53 17.69 6.22 14.37
N GLU A 54 17.00 7.35 14.54
CA GLU A 54 17.27 8.33 15.62
C GLU A 54 17.18 7.66 17.01
N ILE A 55 16.14 6.86 17.26
CA ILE A 55 15.98 6.14 18.53
C ILE A 55 17.11 5.12 18.77
N LYS A 56 17.66 4.51 17.70
CA LYS A 56 18.79 3.57 17.83
C LYS A 56 20.10 4.29 18.09
N ASP A 57 20.33 5.43 17.45
CA ASP A 57 21.55 6.21 17.61
C ASP A 57 21.61 6.88 18.99
N ASP A 58 20.47 7.37 19.51
CA ASP A 58 20.35 7.86 20.90
C ASP A 58 20.59 6.75 21.95
N ALA A 59 20.20 5.51 21.64
CA ALA A 59 20.45 4.35 22.50
C ALA A 59 21.90 3.83 22.41
N ALA A 60 22.59 4.03 21.28
CA ALA A 60 23.98 3.65 21.08
C ALA A 60 24.96 4.63 21.72
N GLY A 61 24.63 5.93 21.77
CA GLY A 61 25.44 6.97 22.42
C GLY A 61 25.60 6.82 23.95
N LYS A 62 24.83 5.95 24.61
CA LYS A 62 24.90 5.73 26.06
C LYS A 62 25.78 4.55 26.50
N LYS A 63 26.46 3.84 25.58
CA LYS A 63 27.29 2.65 25.90
C LYS A 63 28.80 2.87 25.96
N ASP A 64 29.31 4.04 25.56
CA ASP A 64 30.77 4.30 25.50
C ASP A 64 31.34 5.11 26.69
N SER A 65 30.58 5.32 27.78
CA SER A 65 31.05 6.10 28.95
C SER A 65 31.24 5.30 30.25
N ASP A 66 31.19 3.96 30.22
CA ASP A 66 31.36 3.12 31.42
C ASP A 66 32.59 2.19 31.34
N LYS A 67 33.64 2.66 30.66
CA LYS A 67 34.92 1.95 30.57
C LYS A 67 36.11 2.91 30.53
N GLU A 68 36.27 3.71 31.57
CA GLU A 68 37.57 4.26 32.00
C GLU A 68 37.82 3.91 33.47
#